data_AF-A0A7J6QNJ6-F1
#
_entry.id   AF-A0A7J6QNJ6-F1
#
_cell.length_a   1.000
_cell.length_b   1.000
_cell.length_c   1.000
_cell.angle_alpha   90.00
_cell.angle_beta   90.00
_cell.angle_gamma   90.00
#
_symmetry.space_group_name_H-M   'P 1'
#
loop_
_entity.id
_entity.type
_entity.pdbx_description
1 polymer ?
#
loop_
_entity_poly.entity_id
_entity_poly.type
_entity_poly.pdbx_seq_one_letter_code
_entity_poly.pdbx_strand_id
1 'polypeptide(L)'
;EDSMPEKKNYHSYLSGPLCNVFKCTGAPGKVLRVHAAARMDPEVGSDIVETMKSILEAAFPRTVLGLGGVVLVKKGKVMIHVMHDFTVKPIRSQKFIDSEWLRMKEADTPFTNYTVFVTHPPAELDLRPSHTHGFNDKVAGHYHYDTTPLRVE
;
A
#
# COMPACT_ATOMS: atom_id res chain seq x y z
N GLU A 1 0.57 31.56 -8.64
CA GLU A 1 0.11 30.59 -7.63
C GLU A 1 -1.25 30.09 -8.09
N ASP A 2 -1.31 28.89 -8.65
CA ASP A 2 -2.60 28.32 -9.05
C ASP A 2 -3.37 27.94 -7.78
N SER A 3 -4.53 28.57 -7.59
CA SER A 3 -5.44 28.24 -6.50
C SER A 3 -5.78 26.75 -6.55
N MET A 4 -5.57 26.05 -5.44
CA MET A 4 -6.00 24.66 -5.29
C MET A 4 -7.47 24.54 -5.72
N PRO A 5 -7.82 23.56 -6.58
CA PRO A 5 -9.20 23.42 -7.05
C PRO A 5 -10.15 23.26 -5.87
N GLU A 6 -11.33 23.86 -5.99
CA GLU A 6 -12.38 23.76 -4.99
C GLU A 6 -12.72 22.27 -4.74
N LYS A 7 -12.63 21.84 -3.47
CA LYS A 7 -13.00 20.48 -3.07
C LYS A 7 -14.51 20.31 -3.25
N LYS A 8 -14.91 19.62 -4.32
CA LYS A 8 -16.31 19.25 -4.53
C LYS A 8 -16.60 17.92 -3.84
N ASN A 9 -17.79 17.83 -3.23
CA ASN A 9 -18.26 16.55 -2.70
C ASN A 9 -18.45 15.56 -3.85
N TYR A 10 -17.78 14.41 -3.75
CA TYR A 10 -17.90 13.33 -4.72
C TYR A 10 -18.89 12.30 -4.20
N HIS A 11 -20.06 12.19 -4.82
CA HIS A 11 -21.18 11.35 -4.36
C HIS A 11 -21.33 10.06 -5.17
N SER A 12 -20.22 9.43 -5.57
CA SER A 12 -20.22 8.24 -6.43
C SER A 12 -19.33 7.13 -5.86
N TYR A 13 -19.65 5.88 -6.18
CA TYR A 13 -18.86 4.68 -5.85
C TYR A 13 -17.92 4.24 -6.97
N LEU A 14 -17.74 5.08 -8.00
CA LEU A 14 -16.85 4.76 -9.11
C LEU A 14 -15.39 4.78 -8.67
N SER A 15 -14.66 3.74 -9.06
CA SER A 15 -13.21 3.60 -8.85
C SER A 15 -12.55 3.08 -10.12
N GLY A 16 -11.32 3.50 -10.41
CA GLY A 16 -10.55 2.99 -11.53
C GLY A 16 -9.08 3.44 -11.48
N PRO A 17 -8.21 2.86 -12.33
CA PRO A 17 -8.52 1.79 -13.29
C PRO A 17 -8.56 0.38 -12.67
N LEU A 18 -7.97 0.19 -11.48
CA LEU A 18 -7.85 -1.12 -10.83
C LEU A 18 -8.18 -1.00 -9.34
N CYS A 19 -8.68 -2.07 -8.74
CA CYS A 19 -9.06 -2.08 -7.33
C CYS A 19 -8.75 -3.44 -6.68
N ASN A 20 -8.01 -3.41 -5.57
CA ASN A 20 -7.79 -4.56 -4.69
C ASN A 20 -8.55 -4.30 -3.39
N VAL A 21 -9.50 -5.18 -3.05
CA VAL A 21 -10.47 -4.92 -1.98
C VAL A 21 -10.47 -6.04 -0.97
N PHE A 22 -10.34 -5.68 0.30
CA PHE A 22 -10.75 -6.50 1.42
C PHE A 22 -12.18 -6.11 1.81
N LYS A 23 -13.09 -7.09 1.80
CA LYS A 23 -14.51 -6.88 2.14
C LYS A 23 -14.86 -7.65 3.40
N CYS A 24 -15.51 -6.99 4.34
CA CYS A 24 -16.08 -7.61 5.54
C CYS A 24 -17.44 -6.96 5.90
N THR A 25 -18.13 -7.50 6.89
CA THR A 25 -19.40 -6.94 7.40
C THR A 25 -19.20 -5.69 8.26
N GLY A 26 -17.95 -5.37 8.63
CA GLY A 26 -17.64 -4.29 9.57
C GLY A 26 -18.05 -4.57 11.02
N ALA A 27 -18.52 -5.78 11.34
CA ALA A 27 -18.91 -6.14 12.70
C ALA A 27 -17.69 -6.26 13.64
N PRO A 28 -17.81 -5.90 14.92
CA PRO A 28 -16.77 -6.17 15.92
C PRO A 28 -16.48 -7.67 16.04
N GLY A 29 -15.23 -8.03 16.35
CA GLY A 29 -14.82 -9.42 16.49
C GLY A 29 -13.35 -9.59 16.81
N LYS A 30 -12.89 -10.85 16.85
CA LYS A 30 -11.46 -11.17 16.99
C LYS A 30 -10.72 -10.78 15.72
N VAL A 31 -9.56 -10.16 15.89
CA VAL A 31 -8.67 -9.77 14.79
C VAL A 31 -7.23 -10.19 15.11
N LEU A 32 -6.42 -10.38 14.08
CA LEU A 32 -4.98 -10.48 14.25
C LEU A 32 -4.42 -9.07 14.49
N ARG A 33 -3.95 -8.80 15.70
CA ARG A 33 -3.26 -7.55 16.03
C ARG A 33 -1.76 -7.76 15.90
N VAL A 34 -1.17 -7.17 14.87
CA VAL A 34 0.28 -7.13 14.68
C VAL A 34 0.80 -5.80 15.24
N HIS A 35 1.86 -5.87 16.04
CA HIS A 35 2.62 -4.69 16.45
C HIS A 35 4.10 -4.99 16.17
N ALA A 36 4.73 -4.13 15.39
CA ALA A 36 6.13 -4.19 15.05
C ALA A 36 6.71 -2.79 15.25
N ALA A 37 7.98 -2.72 15.61
CA ALA A 37 8.71 -1.47 15.76
C ALA A 37 10.16 -1.72 15.39
N ALA A 38 10.81 -0.70 14.81
CA ALA A 38 12.18 -0.73 14.32
C ALA A 38 12.46 -1.87 13.31
N ARG A 39 12.61 -1.52 12.04
CA ARG A 39 13.13 -2.44 11.01
C ARG A 39 14.65 -2.55 11.15
N MET A 40 15.09 -3.59 11.87
CA MET A 40 16.46 -3.73 12.38
C MET A 40 17.53 -3.92 11.30
N ASP A 41 17.20 -4.60 10.20
CA ASP A 41 18.09 -4.78 9.05
C ASP A 41 17.59 -3.93 7.87
N PRO A 42 17.90 -2.62 7.81
CA PRO A 42 17.31 -1.72 6.82
C PRO A 42 17.69 -2.04 5.38
N GLU A 43 18.86 -2.67 5.17
CA GLU A 43 19.41 -3.01 3.85
C GLU A 43 18.79 -4.28 3.25
N VAL A 44 18.28 -5.19 4.09
CA VAL A 44 17.80 -6.52 3.67
C VAL A 44 16.33 -6.74 4.05
N GLY A 45 15.93 -6.19 5.20
CA GLY A 45 14.59 -6.32 5.75
C GLY A 45 13.55 -5.63 4.86
N SER A 46 12.47 -6.34 4.60
CA SER A 46 11.32 -5.83 3.85
C SER A 46 10.41 -4.96 4.71
N ASP A 47 9.51 -4.22 4.07
CA ASP A 47 8.48 -3.47 4.79
C ASP A 47 7.51 -4.42 5.52
N ILE A 48 6.66 -3.89 6.40
CA ILE A 48 5.76 -4.71 7.22
C ILE A 48 4.77 -5.55 6.39
N VAL A 49 4.31 -5.05 5.25
CA VAL A 49 3.35 -5.77 4.40
C VAL A 49 4.01 -6.96 3.74
N GLU A 50 5.16 -6.77 3.09
CA GLU A 50 5.89 -7.88 2.49
C GLU A 50 6.41 -8.85 3.55
N THR A 51 6.87 -8.36 4.70
CA THR A 51 7.27 -9.21 5.83
C THR A 51 6.14 -10.15 6.27
N MET A 52 4.93 -9.62 6.49
CA MET A 52 3.77 -10.46 6.84
C MET A 52 3.44 -11.48 5.74
N LYS A 53 3.47 -11.06 4.47
CA LYS A 53 3.22 -11.93 3.34
C LYS A 53 4.23 -13.07 3.24
N SER A 54 5.53 -12.77 3.28
CA SER A 54 6.60 -13.78 3.20
C SER A 54 6.57 -14.77 4.36
N ILE A 55 6.26 -14.31 5.58
CA ILE A 55 6.07 -15.20 6.75
C ILE A 55 4.93 -16.20 6.48
N LEU A 56 3.80 -15.74 5.96
CA LEU A 56 2.66 -16.60 5.65
C LEU A 56 2.96 -17.55 4.48
N GLU A 57 3.68 -17.09 3.45
CA GLU A 57 4.13 -17.93 2.33
C GLU A 57 5.01 -19.08 2.80
N ALA A 58 5.97 -18.79 3.70
CA ALA A 58 6.88 -19.78 4.26
C ALA A 58 6.18 -20.75 5.23
N ALA A 59 5.27 -20.24 6.07
CA ALA A 59 4.52 -21.06 7.02
C ALA A 59 3.49 -21.97 6.35
N PHE A 60 2.91 -21.53 5.23
CA PHE A 60 1.83 -22.22 4.53
C PHE A 60 2.14 -22.42 3.03
N PRO A 61 3.19 -23.18 2.67
CA PRO A 61 3.71 -23.24 1.30
C PRO A 61 2.77 -23.90 0.27
N ARG A 62 1.70 -24.54 0.72
CA ARG A 62 0.70 -25.23 -0.13
C ARG A 62 -0.70 -24.63 -0.02
N THR A 63 -0.84 -23.49 0.65
CA THR A 63 -2.14 -22.85 0.88
C THR A 63 -2.10 -21.41 0.38
N VAL A 64 -3.08 -21.04 -0.44
CA VAL A 64 -3.33 -19.66 -0.85
C VAL A 64 -4.08 -18.96 0.27
N LEU A 65 -3.49 -17.91 0.84
CA LEU A 65 -4.05 -17.13 1.92
C LEU A 65 -4.21 -15.68 1.47
N GLY A 66 -5.40 -15.13 1.60
CA GLY A 66 -5.66 -13.70 1.46
C GLY A 66 -5.68 -13.02 2.83
N LEU A 67 -4.99 -11.90 2.96
CA LEU A 67 -5.05 -11.05 4.16
C LEU A 67 -5.32 -9.61 3.76
N GLY A 68 -6.21 -8.96 4.50
CA GLY A 68 -6.43 -7.54 4.37
C GLY A 68 -6.89 -6.91 5.66
N GLY A 69 -6.79 -5.59 5.73
CA GLY A 69 -7.10 -4.83 6.93
C GLY A 69 -6.43 -3.46 6.93
N VAL A 70 -6.20 -2.94 8.13
CA VAL A 70 -5.61 -1.62 8.35
C VAL A 70 -4.25 -1.76 9.03
N VAL A 71 -3.25 -1.09 8.48
CA VAL A 71 -1.92 -0.94 9.08
C VAL A 71 -1.71 0.54 9.39
N LEU A 72 -1.58 0.88 10.67
CA LEU A 72 -1.27 2.24 11.09
C LEU A 72 0.24 2.36 11.33
N VAL A 73 0.92 3.17 10.53
CA VAL A 73 2.29 3.58 10.82
C VAL A 73 2.21 4.80 11.74
N LYS A 74 2.49 4.60 13.02
CA LYS A 74 2.38 5.60 14.09
C LYS A 74 3.56 6.55 14.14
N LYS A 75 4.76 6.05 13.84
CA LYS A 75 6.02 6.81 13.95
C LYS A 75 6.87 6.62 12.71
N GLY A 76 7.70 7.62 12.45
CA GLY A 76 8.60 7.63 11.32
C GLY A 76 7.99 8.29 10.08
N LYS A 77 8.39 7.81 8.91
CA LYS A 77 7.95 8.32 7.61
C LYS A 77 7.78 7.16 6.64
N VAL A 78 6.97 7.38 5.61
CA VAL A 78 6.69 6.39 4.58
C VAL A 78 6.94 6.97 3.19
N MET A 79 7.42 6.13 2.27
CA MET A 79 7.46 6.46 0.86
C MET A 79 6.13 6.08 0.22
N ILE A 80 5.51 7.04 -0.46
CA ILE A 80 4.29 6.84 -1.23
C ILE A 80 4.48 7.32 -2.67
N HIS A 81 3.57 6.91 -3.54
CA HIS A 81 3.44 7.53 -4.85
C HIS A 81 2.00 7.91 -5.17
N VAL A 82 1.85 8.87 -6.07
CA VAL A 82 0.60 9.14 -6.78
C VAL A 82 0.86 9.07 -8.28
N MET A 83 -0.12 8.57 -9.04
CA MET A 83 -0.04 8.56 -10.49
C MET A 83 -0.17 9.99 -11.03
N HIS A 84 0.59 10.30 -12.08
CA HIS A 84 0.34 11.51 -12.87
C HIS A 84 -0.78 11.26 -13.90
N ASP A 85 -1.12 12.28 -14.69
CA ASP A 85 -2.13 12.16 -15.74
C ASP A 85 -1.75 11.06 -16.72
N PHE A 86 -2.76 10.42 -17.33
CA PHE A 86 -2.52 9.39 -18.33
C PHE A 86 -1.77 9.96 -19.53
N THR A 87 -0.80 9.19 -20.03
CA THR A 87 -0.01 9.58 -21.18
C THR A 87 -0.79 9.43 -22.49
N VAL A 88 -0.54 10.32 -23.44
CA VAL A 88 -1.14 10.22 -24.80
C VAL A 88 -0.60 9.02 -25.56
N LYS A 89 0.68 8.67 -25.36
CA LYS A 89 1.33 7.51 -25.98
C LYS A 89 1.42 6.37 -24.95
N PRO A 90 1.32 5.09 -25.39
CA PRO A 90 1.46 3.96 -24.48
C PRO A 90 2.79 3.96 -23.74
N ILE A 91 2.75 3.69 -22.44
CA ILE A 91 3.96 3.44 -21.65
C ILE A 91 4.43 2.01 -21.95
N ARG A 92 5.70 1.87 -22.33
CA ARG A 92 6.28 0.58 -22.76
C ARG A 92 7.46 0.11 -21.91
N SER A 93 7.75 0.77 -20.80
CA SER A 93 8.84 0.37 -19.91
C SER A 93 8.53 0.69 -18.45
N GLN A 94 8.92 -0.23 -17.56
CA GLN A 94 8.83 -0.04 -16.12
C GLN A 94 9.66 1.17 -15.67
N LYS A 95 10.84 1.36 -16.26
CA LYS A 95 11.69 2.54 -15.98
C LYS A 95 10.94 3.87 -16.16
N PHE A 96 10.15 4.01 -17.22
CA PHE A 96 9.36 5.23 -17.43
C PHE A 96 8.27 5.41 -16.38
N ILE A 97 7.62 4.31 -15.97
CA ILE A 97 6.64 4.33 -14.86
C ILE A 97 7.32 4.89 -13.61
N ASP A 98 8.47 4.33 -13.24
CA ASP A 98 9.13 4.62 -11.97
C ASP A 98 9.79 6.00 -11.94
N SER A 99 10.39 6.46 -13.04
CA SER A 99 11.16 7.71 -13.06
C SER A 99 10.40 8.92 -13.56
N GLU A 100 9.41 8.74 -14.45
CA GLU A 100 8.74 9.86 -15.14
C GLU A 100 7.25 10.00 -14.79
N TRP A 101 6.54 8.89 -14.58
CA TRP A 101 5.08 8.92 -14.46
C TRP A 101 4.57 8.88 -13.02
N LEU A 102 5.18 8.07 -12.15
CA LEU A 102 4.84 8.03 -10.74
C LEU A 102 5.51 9.17 -9.99
N ARG A 103 4.72 9.93 -9.24
CA ARG A 103 5.22 11.02 -8.39
C ARG A 103 5.48 10.47 -7.00
N MET A 104 6.74 10.13 -6.74
CA MET A 104 7.21 9.66 -5.44
C MET A 104 7.20 10.81 -4.43
N LYS A 105 6.75 10.53 -3.21
CA LYS A 105 6.73 11.50 -2.11
C LYS A 105 6.91 10.80 -0.78
N GLU A 106 7.76 11.36 0.07
CA GLU A 106 7.82 10.96 1.47
C GLU A 106 6.68 11.64 2.26
N ALA A 107 5.99 10.86 3.10
CA ALA A 107 4.88 11.33 3.94
C ALA A 107 5.20 11.14 5.43
N ASP A 108 4.79 12.11 6.24
CA ASP A 108 4.89 12.04 7.69
C ASP A 108 3.84 11.09 8.28
N THR A 109 4.16 10.54 9.45
CA THR A 109 3.23 9.75 10.27
C THR A 109 2.49 10.64 11.28
N PRO A 110 1.32 10.22 11.82
CA PRO A 110 0.65 8.94 11.61
C PRO A 110 0.11 8.77 10.18
N PHE A 111 0.28 7.59 9.59
CA PHE A 111 -0.18 7.26 8.24
C PHE A 111 -1.01 5.97 8.26
N THR A 112 -2.27 6.06 7.84
CA THR A 112 -3.21 4.93 7.86
C THR A 112 -3.22 4.25 6.50
N ASN A 113 -2.84 2.98 6.48
CA ASN A 113 -2.82 2.15 5.29
C ASN A 113 -3.98 1.15 5.28
N TYR A 114 -4.61 0.99 4.13
CA TYR A 114 -5.48 -0.13 3.79
C TYR A 114 -4.68 -1.11 2.93
N THR A 115 -4.44 -2.29 3.48
CA THR A 115 -3.57 -3.31 2.88
C THR A 115 -4.41 -4.50 2.44
N VAL A 116 -4.10 -5.02 1.26
CA VAL A 116 -4.58 -6.31 0.76
C VAL A 116 -3.41 -7.04 0.12
N PHE A 117 -3.22 -8.31 0.47
CA PHE A 117 -2.28 -9.18 -0.22
C PHE A 117 -2.79 -10.63 -0.26
N VAL A 118 -2.20 -11.41 -1.15
CA VAL A 118 -2.45 -12.85 -1.31
C VAL A 118 -1.12 -13.60 -1.40
N THR A 119 -1.01 -14.72 -0.69
CA THR A 119 0.13 -15.64 -0.78
C THR A 119 -0.06 -16.60 -1.95
N HIS A 120 1.02 -16.95 -2.65
CA HIS A 120 1.00 -17.96 -3.73
C HIS A 120 -0.16 -17.74 -4.74
N PRO A 121 -0.33 -16.54 -5.33
CA PRO A 121 -1.46 -16.24 -6.19
C PRO A 121 -1.56 -17.25 -7.35
N PRO A 122 -2.75 -17.83 -7.62
CA PRO A 122 -2.93 -18.72 -8.76
C PRO A 122 -2.64 -17.98 -10.07
N ALA A 123 -1.80 -18.57 -10.91
CA ALA A 123 -1.31 -17.94 -12.14
C ALA A 123 -2.45 -17.61 -13.13
N GLU A 124 -3.48 -18.43 -13.15
CA GLU A 124 -4.65 -18.29 -14.01
C GLU A 124 -5.54 -17.09 -13.66
N LEU A 125 -5.36 -16.49 -12.48
CA LEU A 125 -6.17 -15.36 -12.02
C LEU A 125 -5.50 -14.00 -12.22
N ASP A 126 -4.22 -13.97 -12.60
CA ASP A 126 -3.43 -12.74 -12.80
C ASP A 126 -3.59 -11.71 -11.67
N LEU A 127 -3.55 -12.21 -10.43
CA LEU A 127 -3.79 -11.37 -9.25
C LEU A 127 -2.61 -10.45 -8.98
N ARG A 128 -2.89 -9.20 -8.62
CA ARG A 128 -1.90 -8.32 -8.00
C ARG A 128 -1.57 -8.87 -6.59
N PRO A 129 -0.34 -9.34 -6.32
CA PRO A 129 -0.05 -10.11 -5.10
C PRO A 129 -0.12 -9.28 -3.81
N SER A 130 0.20 -7.98 -3.90
CA SER A 130 0.14 -7.04 -2.78
C SER A 130 -0.20 -5.66 -3.29
N HIS A 131 -1.09 -4.97 -2.58
CA HIS A 131 -1.48 -3.60 -2.87
C HIS A 131 -1.88 -2.88 -1.58
N THR A 132 -1.19 -1.78 -1.28
CA THR A 132 -1.47 -0.94 -0.11
C THR A 132 -1.62 0.52 -0.51
N HIS A 133 -2.75 1.14 -0.14
CA HIS A 133 -2.98 2.57 -0.27
C HIS A 133 -3.21 3.16 1.11
N GLY A 134 -2.82 4.40 1.33
CA GLY A 134 -3.02 5.04 2.61
C GLY A 134 -3.09 6.56 2.54
N PHE A 135 -3.29 7.15 3.71
CA PHE A 135 -3.44 8.59 3.86
C PHE A 135 -3.09 9.07 5.27
N ASN A 136 -2.83 10.37 5.36
CA ASN A 136 -2.86 11.16 6.60
C ASN A 136 -3.68 12.45 6.35
N ASP A 137 -3.55 13.43 7.24
CA ASP A 137 -4.24 14.73 7.16
C ASP A 137 -3.79 15.62 5.98
N LYS A 138 -2.61 15.35 5.41
CA LYS A 138 -1.96 16.20 4.39
C LYS A 138 -1.87 15.54 3.02
N VAL A 139 -1.67 14.23 2.96
CA VAL A 139 -1.35 13.48 1.73
C VAL A 139 -1.95 12.08 1.74
N ALA A 140 -2.16 11.53 0.54
CA ALA A 140 -2.61 10.17 0.32
C ALA A 140 -1.91 9.59 -0.92
N GLY A 141 -1.85 8.28 -1.03
CA GLY A 141 -1.26 7.61 -2.19
C GLY A 141 -1.08 6.11 -2.01
N HIS A 142 -0.36 5.52 -2.95
CA HIS A 142 0.08 4.14 -2.88
C HIS A 142 1.32 4.04 -1.99
N TYR A 143 1.27 3.18 -0.97
CA TYR A 143 2.36 2.95 -0.04
C TYR A 143 3.41 2.00 -0.64
N HIS A 144 4.69 2.32 -0.44
CA HIS A 144 5.80 1.43 -0.79
C HIS A 144 6.46 0.81 0.45
N TYR A 145 7.07 1.63 1.31
CA TYR A 145 7.83 1.18 2.47
C TYR A 145 8.04 2.35 3.46
N ASP A 146 8.54 2.03 4.66
CA ASP A 146 9.02 3.01 5.62
C ASP A 146 10.42 3.54 5.26
N THR A 147 10.64 4.84 5.42
CA THR A 147 11.94 5.49 5.10
C THR A 147 12.76 5.81 6.34
N THR A 148 12.22 5.56 7.54
CA THR A 148 12.91 5.74 8.82
C THR A 148 12.94 4.43 9.61
N PRO A 149 13.67 3.41 9.12
CA PRO A 149 13.57 2.02 9.58
C PRO A 149 13.73 1.86 11.09
N LEU A 150 14.73 2.49 11.70
CA LEU A 150 15.00 2.35 13.13
C LEU A 150 13.99 3.08 14.04
N ARG A 151 13.11 3.91 13.47
CA ARG A 151 12.12 4.73 14.20
C ARG A 151 10.67 4.37 13.86
N VAL A 152 10.46 3.49 12.88
CA VAL A 152 9.12 3.07 12.47
C VAL A 152 8.42 2.31 13.60
N GLU A 153 7.12 2.54 13.74
CA GLU A 153 6.20 1.78 14.60
C GLU A 153 4.83 1.71 13.91
#